data_AF-A0A0G1TZ26-F1
#
_entry.id   AF-A0A0G1TZ26-F1
#
_cell.length_a   1.000
_cell.length_b   1.000
_cell.length_c   1.000
_cell.angle_alpha   90.00
_cell.angle_beta   90.00
_cell.angle_gamma   90.00
#
_symmetry.space_group_name_H-M   'P 1'
#
loop_
_entity.id
_entity.type
_entity.pdbx_description
1 polymer ?
#
loop_
_entity_poly.entity_id
_entity_poly.type
_entity_poly.pdbx_seq_one_letter_code
_entity_poly.pdbx_strand_id
1 'polypeptide(L)'
;MFYVKKVFRSFRNAATGLREAYKRDLSFRMEIAAGFFFILIGITFWPLDNFELALFILSYVLVLMGELINTSIEEALEHLHPHGHERIGISKDIASAAVFIAVLFAVFSVVLVAYRHLV
;
A
#
# COMPACT_ATOMS: atom_id res chain seq x y z
N MET A 1 -22.00 -26.06 1.80
CA MET A 1 -22.41 -25.26 0.62
C MET A 1 -22.50 -23.75 0.88
N PHE A 2 -23.21 -23.27 1.91
CA PHE A 2 -23.39 -21.83 2.18
C PHE A 2 -22.10 -21.08 2.57
N TYR A 3 -21.25 -21.65 3.43
CA TYR A 3 -19.98 -21.02 3.85
C TYR A 3 -18.99 -20.81 2.70
N VAL A 4 -18.81 -21.83 1.84
CA VAL A 4 -17.92 -21.75 0.67
C VAL A 4 -18.36 -20.65 -0.31
N LYS A 5 -19.66 -20.52 -0.55
CA LYS A 5 -20.21 -19.43 -1.39
C LYS A 5 -19.97 -18.05 -0.78
N LYS A 6 -20.04 -17.90 0.55
CA LYS A 6 -19.76 -16.63 1.25
C LYS A 6 -18.28 -16.24 1.17
N VAL A 7 -17.38 -17.21 1.34
CA VAL A 7 -15.93 -17.01 1.22
C VAL A 7 -15.57 -16.57 -0.20
N PHE A 8 -16.04 -17.30 -1.21
CA PHE A 8 -15.77 -16.97 -2.62
C PHE A 8 -16.27 -15.57 -3.00
N ARG A 9 -17.46 -15.18 -2.51
CA ARG A 9 -17.99 -13.83 -2.70
C ARG A 9 -17.11 -12.76 -2.05
N SER A 10 -16.54 -13.03 -0.88
CA SER A 10 -15.65 -12.09 -0.18
C SER A 10 -14.34 -11.88 -0.95
N PHE A 11 -13.74 -12.96 -1.46
CA PHE A 11 -12.57 -12.87 -2.35
C PHE A 11 -12.88 -12.10 -3.64
N ARG A 12 -14.03 -12.34 -4.25
CA ARG A 12 -14.45 -11.59 -5.45
C ARG A 12 -14.59 -10.09 -5.15
N ASN A 13 -15.18 -9.74 -4.00
CA ASN A 13 -15.32 -8.34 -3.59
C ASN A 13 -13.96 -7.68 -3.36
N ALA A 14 -13.02 -8.36 -2.69
CA ALA A 14 -11.66 -7.86 -2.50
C ALA A 14 -10.94 -7.66 -3.84
N ALA A 15 -11.06 -8.61 -4.77
CA ALA A 15 -10.48 -8.50 -6.11
C ALA A 15 -11.07 -7.33 -6.90
N THR A 16 -12.38 -7.09 -6.80
CA THR A 16 -13.01 -5.91 -7.38
C THR A 16 -12.45 -4.63 -6.79
N GLY A 17 -12.32 -4.54 -5.46
CA GLY A 17 -11.75 -3.36 -4.78
C GLY A 17 -10.33 -3.05 -5.25
N LEU A 18 -9.45 -4.06 -5.30
CA LEU A 18 -8.09 -3.92 -5.81
C LEU A 18 -8.06 -3.44 -7.26
N ARG A 19 -8.95 -3.98 -8.11
CA ARG A 19 -9.04 -3.58 -9.52
C ARG A 19 -9.46 -2.12 -9.68
N GLU A 20 -10.40 -1.65 -8.86
CA GLU A 20 -10.86 -0.26 -8.92
C GLU A 20 -9.79 0.70 -8.41
N ALA A 21 -9.10 0.39 -7.31
CA ALA A 21 -7.95 1.16 -6.84
C ALA A 21 -6.86 1.27 -7.92
N TYR A 22 -6.50 0.14 -8.56
CA TYR A 22 -5.53 0.11 -9.65
C TYR A 22 -5.88 1.00 -10.85
N LYS A 23 -7.16 1.06 -11.23
CA LYS A 23 -7.57 1.89 -12.37
C LYS A 23 -7.57 3.37 -12.03
N ARG A 24 -7.97 3.70 -10.81
CA ARG A 24 -8.26 5.08 -10.40
C ARG A 24 -7.01 5.84 -10.01
N ASP A 25 -6.12 5.17 -9.29
CA ASP A 25 -5.00 5.82 -8.64
C ASP A 25 -3.68 5.54 -9.39
N LEU A 26 -2.99 6.60 -9.81
CA LEU A 26 -1.66 6.48 -10.41
C LEU A 26 -0.61 6.16 -9.34
N SER A 27 -0.71 6.76 -8.15
CA SER A 27 0.20 6.54 -7.03
C SER A 27 0.18 5.07 -6.63
N PHE A 28 -1.00 4.48 -6.47
CA PHE A 28 -1.13 3.05 -6.18
C PHE A 28 -0.45 2.15 -7.22
N ARG A 29 -0.52 2.48 -8.52
CA ARG A 29 0.18 1.73 -9.58
C ARG A 29 1.70 1.89 -9.50
N MET A 30 2.15 3.11 -9.25
CA MET A 30 3.58 3.42 -9.10
C MET A 30 4.16 2.72 -7.88
N GLU A 31 3.43 2.67 -6.77
CA GLU A 31 3.87 1.99 -5.55
C GLU A 31 3.89 0.47 -5.69
N ILE A 32 2.93 -0.13 -6.40
CA ILE A 32 2.99 -1.56 -6.75
C ILE A 32 4.28 -1.87 -7.52
N ALA A 33 4.57 -1.07 -8.55
CA ALA A 33 5.77 -1.27 -9.35
C ALA A 33 7.04 -1.05 -8.49
N ALA A 34 7.10 0.02 -7.72
CA ALA A 34 8.23 0.36 -6.87
C ALA A 34 8.52 -0.72 -5.84
N GLY A 35 7.50 -1.21 -5.12
CA GLY A 35 7.66 -2.26 -4.13
C GLY A 35 8.07 -3.61 -4.74
N PHE A 36 7.56 -3.95 -5.92
CA PHE A 36 7.99 -5.15 -6.65
C PHE A 36 9.48 -5.07 -7.04
N PHE A 37 9.89 -3.98 -7.69
CA PHE A 37 11.30 -3.77 -8.04
C PHE A 37 12.20 -3.76 -6.80
N PHE A 38 11.71 -3.16 -5.72
CA PHE A 38 12.44 -3.08 -4.47
C PHE A 38 12.73 -4.45 -3.86
N ILE A 39 11.71 -5.31 -3.70
CA ILE A 39 11.87 -6.67 -3.19
C ILE A 39 12.79 -7.48 -4.11
N LEU A 40 12.65 -7.34 -5.43
CA LEU A 40 13.48 -8.04 -6.40
C LEU A 40 14.96 -7.66 -6.28
N ILE A 41 15.26 -6.37 -6.14
CA ILE A 41 16.62 -5.88 -5.90
C ILE A 41 17.15 -6.45 -4.59
N GLY A 42 16.36 -6.37 -3.51
CA GLY A 42 16.70 -6.91 -2.20
C GLY A 42 17.18 -8.36 -2.25
N ILE A 43 16.38 -9.23 -2.86
CA ILE A 43 16.66 -10.67 -2.98
C ILE A 43 17.81 -10.95 -3.95
N THR A 44 18.00 -10.13 -4.98
CA THR A 44 19.02 -10.37 -6.02
C THR A 44 20.41 -9.95 -5.56
N PHE A 45 20.52 -8.84 -4.83
CA PHE A 45 21.82 -8.24 -4.49
C PHE A 45 22.31 -8.59 -3.09
N TRP A 46 21.43 -9.01 -2.18
CA TRP A 46 21.80 -9.34 -0.80
C TRP A 46 21.31 -10.73 -0.39
N PRO A 47 22.13 -11.50 0.36
CA PRO A 47 21.70 -12.75 0.98
C PRO A 47 20.82 -12.45 2.20
N LEU A 48 19.57 -12.04 1.94
CA LEU A 48 18.63 -11.66 2.99
C LEU A 48 18.25 -12.86 3.86
N ASP A 49 18.25 -12.67 5.17
CA ASP A 49 17.68 -13.65 6.09
C ASP A 49 16.14 -13.59 6.08
N ASN A 50 15.49 -14.59 6.68
CA ASN A 50 14.02 -14.68 6.72
C ASN A 50 13.36 -13.46 7.39
N PHE A 51 14.04 -12.82 8.34
CA PHE A 51 13.52 -11.65 9.05
C PHE A 51 13.63 -10.40 8.18
N GLU A 52 14.74 -10.21 7.48
CA GLU A 52 14.95 -9.11 6.53
C GLU A 52 13.94 -9.18 5.38
N LEU A 53 13.72 -10.37 4.82
CA LEU A 53 12.71 -10.58 3.78
C LEU A 53 11.30 -10.29 4.30
N ALA A 54 10.96 -10.74 5.51
CA ALA A 54 9.67 -10.45 6.12
C ALA A 54 9.47 -8.94 6.35
N LEU A 55 10.52 -8.22 6.74
CA LEU A 55 10.49 -6.76 6.92
C LEU A 55 10.21 -6.04 5.61
N PHE A 56 10.85 -6.46 4.50
CA PHE A 56 10.60 -5.88 3.18
C PHE A 56 9.17 -6.12 2.72
N ILE A 57 8.68 -7.36 2.86
CA ILE A 57 7.29 -7.72 2.53
C ILE A 57 6.32 -6.89 3.40
N LEU A 58 6.56 -6.79 4.71
CA LEU A 58 5.72 -6.01 5.62
C LEU A 58 5.67 -4.55 5.22
N SER A 59 6.82 -3.93 4.93
CA SER A 59 6.86 -2.53 4.52
C SER A 59 6.08 -2.28 3.23
N TYR A 60 6.19 -3.19 2.26
CA TYR A 60 5.46 -3.07 1.00
C TYR A 60 3.95 -3.24 1.20
N VAL A 61 3.54 -4.21 2.01
CA VAL A 61 2.13 -4.42 2.35
C VAL A 61 1.54 -3.21 3.07
N LEU A 62 2.28 -2.59 3.99
CA LEU A 62 1.82 -1.39 4.71
C LEU A 62 1.58 -0.21 3.77
N VAL A 63 2.45 -0.01 2.78
CA VAL A 63 2.31 1.02 1.75
C VAL A 63 1.03 0.79 0.93
N LEU A 64 0.83 -0.44 0.41
CA LEU A 64 -0.39 -0.78 -0.33
C LEU A 64 -1.66 -0.66 0.51
N MET A 65 -1.61 -1.03 1.79
CA MET A 65 -2.74 -0.86 2.70
C MET A 65 -3.05 0.63 2.91
N GLY A 66 -2.02 1.46 3.08
CA GLY A 66 -2.14 2.90 3.21
C GLY A 66 -2.86 3.50 2.01
N GLU A 67 -2.42 3.18 0.79
CA GLU A 67 -3.06 3.70 -0.43
C GLU A 67 -4.50 3.24 -0.59
N LEU A 68 -4.79 1.95 -0.34
CA LEU A 68 -6.17 1.46 -0.42
C LEU A 68 -7.09 2.19 0.56
N ILE A 69 -6.59 2.49 1.76
CA ILE A 69 -7.33 3.29 2.75
C ILE A 69 -7.47 4.73 2.25
N ASN A 70 -6.40 5.35 1.75
CA ASN A 70 -6.41 6.70 1.20
C ASN A 70 -7.44 6.84 0.08
N THR A 71 -7.37 6.02 -0.97
CA THR A 71 -8.32 6.02 -2.08
C THR A 71 -9.76 5.77 -1.59
N SER A 72 -9.96 4.90 -0.59
CA SER A 72 -11.30 4.65 -0.05
C SER A 72 -11.90 5.86 0.68
N ILE A 73 -11.07 6.60 1.42
CA ILE A 73 -11.46 7.83 2.13
C ILE A 73 -11.75 8.92 1.10
N GLU A 74 -10.87 9.10 0.12
CA GLU A 74 -11.06 10.07 -0.96
C GLU A 74 -12.39 9.82 -1.70
N GLU A 75 -12.66 8.57 -2.08
CA GLU A 75 -13.91 8.22 -2.77
C GLU A 75 -15.14 8.49 -1.90
N ALA A 76 -15.09 8.13 -0.61
CA ALA A 76 -16.19 8.37 0.30
C ALA A 76 -16.46 9.89 0.46
N LEU A 77 -15.41 10.70 0.59
CA LEU A 77 -15.53 12.14 0.76
C LEU A 77 -16.02 12.83 -0.52
N GLU A 78 -15.51 12.43 -1.68
CA GLU A 78 -15.96 12.93 -3.00
C GLU A 78 -17.42 12.61 -3.26
N HIS A 79 -17.85 11.39 -2.91
CA HIS A 79 -19.25 10.99 -3.05
C HIS A 79 -20.19 11.77 -2.12
N LEU A 80 -19.80 11.98 -0.86
CA LEU A 80 -20.62 12.67 0.13
C LEU A 80 -20.67 14.19 -0.08
N HIS A 81 -19.63 14.79 -0.69
CA HIS A 81 -19.49 16.24 -0.82
C HIS A 81 -19.01 16.64 -2.23
N PRO A 82 -19.86 16.48 -3.26
CA PRO A 82 -19.48 16.71 -4.66
C PRO A 82 -19.13 18.17 -4.99
N HIS A 83 -19.50 19.13 -4.14
CA HIS A 83 -19.16 20.55 -4.29
C HIS A 83 -17.94 20.99 -3.46
N GLY A 84 -17.31 20.06 -2.75
CA GLY A 84 -16.17 20.32 -1.88
C GLY A 84 -16.54 21.00 -0.56
N HIS A 85 -15.62 20.92 0.39
CA HIS A 85 -15.69 21.59 1.68
C HIS A 85 -14.24 21.74 2.20
N GLU A 86 -13.89 22.86 2.82
CA GLU A 86 -12.51 23.13 3.26
C GLU A 86 -11.92 22.00 4.12
N ARG A 87 -12.70 21.49 5.08
CA ARG A 87 -12.33 20.35 5.93
C ARG A 87 -12.06 19.03 5.18
N ILE A 88 -12.54 18.86 3.95
CA ILE A 88 -12.23 17.67 3.14
C ILE A 88 -10.78 17.68 2.69
N GLY A 89 -10.24 18.86 2.37
CA GLY A 89 -8.81 19.00 2.05
C GLY A 89 -7.96 18.46 3.19
N ILE A 90 -8.25 18.90 4.42
CA ILE A 90 -7.55 18.43 5.63
C ILE A 90 -7.66 16.90 5.79
N SER A 91 -8.84 16.32 5.58
CA SER A 91 -9.01 14.86 5.67
C SER A 91 -8.20 14.10 4.61
N LYS A 92 -8.14 14.62 3.38
CA LYS A 92 -7.34 14.06 2.28
C LYS A 92 -5.84 14.16 2.58
N ASP A 93 -5.40 15.31 3.10
CA ASP A 93 -4.00 15.53 3.49
C ASP A 93 -3.56 14.57 4.60
N ILE A 94 -4.42 14.33 5.60
CA ILE A 94 -4.14 13.37 6.68
C ILE A 94 -4.07 11.93 6.14
N ALA A 95 -4.97 11.56 5.23
CA ALA A 95 -4.97 10.23 4.62
C ALA A 95 -3.69 10.01 3.77
N SER A 96 -3.29 11.02 2.99
CA SER A 96 -2.02 11.04 2.25
C SER A 96 -0.80 10.98 3.18
N ALA A 97 -0.84 11.66 4.33
CA ALA A 97 0.23 11.61 5.32
C ALA A 97 0.41 10.20 5.92
N ALA A 98 -0.67 9.41 6.05
CA ALA A 98 -0.58 8.03 6.49
C ALA A 98 0.19 7.16 5.47
N VAL A 99 -0.07 7.34 4.17
CA VAL A 99 0.70 6.69 3.10
C VAL A 99 2.17 7.10 3.18
N PHE A 100 2.45 8.40 3.33
CA PHE A 100 3.81 8.91 3.46
C PHE A 100 4.59 8.27 4.62
N ILE A 101 3.95 8.08 5.78
CA ILE A 101 4.58 7.41 6.93
C ILE A 101 4.90 5.94 6.60
N ALA A 102 4.02 5.23 5.89
CA ALA A 102 4.29 3.86 5.44
C ALA A 102 5.47 3.80 4.46
N VAL A 103 5.57 4.77 3.54
CA VAL A 103 6.71 4.91 2.62
C VAL A 103 8.01 5.19 3.39
N LEU A 104 8.00 6.07 4.40
CA LEU A 104 9.17 6.30 5.26
C LEU A 104 9.61 5.03 5.98
N PHE A 105 8.66 4.24 6.50
CA PHE A 105 8.97 2.95 7.12
C PHE A 105 9.62 1.99 6.12
N ALA A 106 9.14 1.94 4.88
CA ALA A 106 9.77 1.16 3.82
C ALA A 106 11.21 1.62 3.57
N VAL A 107 11.42 2.92 3.35
CA VAL A 107 12.75 3.52 3.14
C VAL A 107 13.71 3.20 4.28
N PHE A 108 13.30 3.34 5.54
CA PHE A 108 14.16 3.02 6.68
C PHE A 108 14.48 1.53 6.78
N SER A 109 13.51 0.66 6.47
CA SER A 109 13.74 -0.79 6.41
C SER A 109 14.80 -1.14 5.37
N VAL A 110 14.74 -0.50 4.19
CA VAL A 110 15.76 -0.66 3.13
C VAL A 110 17.13 -0.26 3.63
N VAL A 111 17.23 0.97 4.14
CA VAL A 111 18.51 1.58 4.52
C VAL A 111 19.17 0.74 5.62
N LEU A 112 18.39 0.27 6.58
CA LEU A 112 18.89 -0.57 7.67
C LEU A 112 19.47 -1.89 7.16
N VAL A 113 18.74 -2.58 6.28
CA VAL A 113 19.21 -3.84 5.70
C VAL A 113 20.43 -3.61 4.81
N ALA A 114 20.38 -2.61 3.92
CA ALA A 114 21.51 -2.28 3.05
C ALA A 114 22.76 -1.92 3.87
N TYR A 115 22.63 -1.14 4.95
CA TYR A 115 23.73 -0.80 5.83
C TYR A 115 24.37 -2.03 6.48
N ARG A 116 23.55 -2.98 6.97
CA ARG A 116 24.03 -4.25 7.56
C ARG A 116 24.85 -5.10 6.58
N HIS A 117 24.54 -5.03 5.29
CA HIS A 117 25.25 -5.82 4.27
C HIS A 117 26.45 -5.08 3.65
N LEU A 118 26.57 -3.76 3.85
CA LEU A 118 27.67 -2.94 3.30
C LEU A 118 28.80 -2.68 4.31
N VAL A 119 28.54 -2.81 5.61
CA VAL A 119 29.48 -2.55 6.72
C VAL A 119 29.73 -3.82 7.51
#